data_AF-A0A0F9EVH4-F1
#
_entry.id   AF-A0A0F9EVH4-F1
#
_cell.length_a   1.000
_cell.length_b   1.000
_cell.length_c   1.000
_cell.angle_alpha   90.00
_cell.angle_beta   90.00
_cell.angle_gamma   90.00
#
_symmetry.space_group_name_H-M   'P 1'
#
loop_
_entity.id
_entity.type
_entity.pdbx_description
1 polymer ?
#
loop_
_entity_poly.entity_id
_entity_poly.type
_entity_poly.pdbx_seq_one_letter_code
_entity_poly.pdbx_strand_id
1 'polypeptide(L)' 'MKPEQSSNEKRTIKIRGVKQDVRRKLAAQAKLRGLTQAEYLELLINGPKK' A
#
# COMPACT_ATOMS: atom_id res chain seq x y z
N MET A 1 8.62 -29.85 -19.28
CA MET A 1 8.37 -28.41 -19.40
C MET A 1 6.93 -28.14 -18.98
N LYS A 2 6.72 -27.38 -17.91
CA LYS A 2 5.42 -26.92 -17.39
C LYS A 2 5.61 -25.52 -16.80
N PRO A 3 4.57 -24.68 -16.81
CA PRO A 3 4.64 -23.35 -17.43
C PRO A 3 5.09 -22.24 -16.48
N GLU A 4 5.60 -21.19 -17.10
CA GLU A 4 5.66 -19.82 -16.59
C GLU A 4 4.37 -19.45 -15.84
N GLN A 5 4.42 -19.32 -14.51
CA GLN A 5 3.50 -18.45 -13.78
C GLN A 5 4.17 -17.08 -13.63
N SER A 6 4.33 -16.41 -14.77
CA SER A 6 4.50 -14.98 -14.83
C SER A 6 3.15 -14.35 -14.52
N SER A 7 3.00 -13.77 -13.33
CA SER A 7 2.22 -12.57 -13.02
C SER A 7 2.11 -12.44 -11.50
N ASN A 8 2.90 -11.52 -10.95
CA ASN A 8 2.80 -11.03 -9.58
C ASN A 8 1.41 -10.36 -9.39
N GLU A 9 0.37 -11.15 -9.19
CA GLU A 9 -1.00 -10.67 -9.02
C GLU A 9 -1.04 -9.88 -7.69
N LYS A 10 -1.00 -8.55 -7.78
CA LYS A 10 -1.13 -7.66 -6.61
C LYS A 10 -2.49 -7.91 -5.96
N ARG A 11 -2.53 -8.80 -4.96
CA ARG A 11 -3.73 -9.06 -4.17
C ARG A 11 -4.08 -7.80 -3.38
N THR A 12 -5.22 -7.21 -3.72
CA THR A 12 -5.74 -6.04 -3.00
C THR A 12 -6.43 -6.51 -1.72
N ILE A 13 -5.94 -6.04 -0.56
CA ILE A 13 -6.50 -6.38 0.76
C ILE A 13 -7.21 -5.15 1.33
N LYS A 14 -8.44 -5.33 1.83
CA LYS A 14 -9.18 -4.28 2.54
C LYS A 14 -8.94 -4.41 4.06
N ILE A 15 -8.33 -3.40 4.66
CA ILE A 15 -8.11 -3.35 6.12
C ILE A 15 -9.34 -2.74 6.79
N ARG A 16 -10.01 -3.51 7.65
CA ARG A 16 -11.15 -3.06 8.46
C ARG A 16 -10.67 -2.61 9.85
N GLY A 17 -11.49 -1.83 10.57
CA GLY A 17 -11.22 -1.44 11.96
C GLY A 17 -10.24 -0.27 12.13
N VAL A 18 -9.80 0.36 11.04
CA VAL A 18 -8.98 1.58 11.12
C VAL A 18 -9.86 2.75 11.56
N LYS A 19 -9.51 3.40 12.68
CA LYS A 19 -10.18 4.62 13.15
C LYS A 19 -10.21 5.66 12.03
N GLN A 20 -11.34 6.37 11.88
CA GLN A 20 -11.54 7.32 10.79
C GLN A 20 -10.45 8.40 10.75
N ASP A 21 -10.02 8.89 11.91
CA ASP A 21 -8.96 9.90 12.01
C ASP A 21 -7.61 9.37 11.52
N VAL A 22 -7.29 8.12 11.82
CA VAL A 22 -6.06 7.46 11.35
C VAL A 22 -6.11 7.31 9.84
N ARG A 23 -7.25 6.88 9.29
CA ARG A 23 -7.45 6.78 7.83
C ARG A 23 -7.26 8.14 7.15
N ARG A 24 -7.80 9.22 7.71
CA ARG A 24 -7.63 10.58 7.19
C ARG A 24 -6.17 11.03 7.23
N LYS A 25 -5.47 10.80 8.35
CA LYS A 25 -4.05 11.14 8.49
C LYS A 25 -3.18 10.39 7.47
N LEU A 26 -3.41 9.09 7.29
CA LEU A 26 -2.70 8.28 6.28
C LEU A 26 -2.92 8.79 4.86
N ALA A 27 -4.17 9.12 4.51
CA ALA A 27 -4.50 9.68 3.20
C ALA A 27 -3.84 11.05 2.97
N ALA A 28 -3.83 11.93 3.99
CA ALA A 28 -3.17 13.23 3.90
C ALA A 28 -1.65 13.09 3.70
N GLN A 29 -1.01 12.19 4.45
CA GLN A 29 0.43 11.93 4.32
C GLN A 29 0.81 11.33 2.96
N ALA A 30 -0.01 10.41 2.44
CA ALA A 30 0.17 9.87 1.09
C ALA A 30 0.12 11.00 0.04
N LYS A 31 -0.89 11.88 0.14
CA LYS A 31 -1.08 13.01 -0.79
C LYS A 31 0.09 14.00 -0.75
N LEU A 32 0.61 14.33 0.44
CA LEU A 32 1.78 15.21 0.59
C LEU A 32 3.03 14.66 -0.08
N ARG A 33 3.13 13.34 -0.22
CA ARG A 33 4.27 12.66 -0.87
C ARG A 33 4.02 12.34 -2.35
N GLY A 34 2.87 12.74 -2.91
CA GLY A 34 2.47 12.40 -4.27
C GLY A 34 2.22 10.90 -4.48
N LEU A 35 1.95 10.15 -3.39
CA LEU A 35 1.73 8.70 -3.43
C LEU A 35 0.24 8.37 -3.29
N THR A 36 -0.16 7.22 -3.84
CA THR A 36 -1.43 6.61 -3.46
C THR A 36 -1.37 6.14 -2.01
N GLN A 37 -2.54 6.02 -1.38
CA GLN A 37 -2.60 5.50 -0.02
C GLN A 37 -2.01 4.08 0.10
N ALA A 38 -2.15 3.25 -0.94
CA ALA A 38 -1.57 1.91 -0.98
C ALA A 38 -0.04 1.94 -1.04
N GLU A 39 0.54 2.74 -1.93
CA GLU A 39 2.00 2.90 -2.03
C GLU A 39 2.60 3.48 -0.75
N TYR A 40 1.89 4.42 -0.12
CA TYR A 40 2.33 4.97 1.16
C TYR A 40 2.33 3.90 2.26
N LEU A 41 1.32 3.02 2.30
CA LEU A 41 1.30 1.89 3.23
C LEU A 41 2.41 0.88 2.93
N GLU A 42 2.66 0.56 1.65
CA GLU A 42 3.78 -0.30 1.26
C GLU A 42 5.13 0.30 1.68
N LEU A 43 5.30 1.62 1.58
CA LEU A 43 6.51 2.34 2.01
C LEU A 43 6.68 2.32 3.53
N LEU A 44 5.59 2.41 4.30
CA LEU A 44 5.64 2.29 5.75
C LEU A 44 6.01 0.88 6.21
N ILE A 45 5.55 -0.14 5.50
CA ILE A 45 5.83 -1.55 5.83
C ILE A 45 7.27 -1.94 5.47
N ASN A 46 7.70 -1.60 4.26
CA ASN A 46 9.00 -2.02 3.74
C ASN A 46 10.14 -1.05 4.08
N GLY A 47 9.82 0.13 4.60
CA GLY A 47 10.77 1.22 4.76
C GLY A 47 11.14 1.88 3.42
N PRO A 48 11.90 2.99 3.46
CA PRO A 48 12.44 3.60 2.24
C PRO A 48 13.39 2.61 1.56
N LYS A 49 13.20 2.41 0.24
CA LYS A 49 14.16 1.65 -0.57
C LYS A 49 15.52 2.36 -0.48
N LYS A 50 16.54 1.66 0.05
CA LYS A 50 17.93 2.11 0.06
C LYS A 50 18.46 2.26 -1.36
#